data_AF-A0A554LL48-F1
#
_entry.id   AF-A0A554LL48-F1
#
_cell.length_a   1.000
_cell.length_b   1.000
_cell.length_c   1.000
_cell.angle_alpha   90.00
_cell.angle_beta   90.00
_cell.angle_gamma   90.00
#
_symmetry.space_group_name_H-M   'P 1'
#
loop_
_entity.id
_entity.type
_entity.pdbx_description
1 polymer ?
#
loop_
_entity_poly.entity_id
_entity_poly.type
_entity_poly.pdbx_seq_one_letter_code
_entity_poly.pdbx_strand_id
1 'polypeptide(L)'
;MSDQDWDVFYESKGSRFFKLEQEILGTHGEDKKTLFYKIFDSTTKLIQVIGVVAGFGFTGLGYVEYRPLFIIGEFFLLVAIFIGLLWTQKIYRANLKNSNKEVNRVKDIFKERYSVFKKIYDKALSDIKEGKEKIEISASLMNELMEKDNDLMEKFISKEKKKEEWDPLFILIVLFVAGALGILTSFVNFEVFVKAIY
;
A
#
# COMPACT_ATOMS: atom_id res chain seq x y z
N MET A 1 8.42 25.41 -37.05
CA MET A 1 6.99 25.05 -36.85
C MET A 1 6.16 26.32 -36.96
N SER A 2 4.94 26.23 -37.50
CA SER A 2 3.96 27.32 -37.45
C SER A 2 3.30 27.39 -36.06
N ASP A 3 2.57 28.47 -35.76
CA ASP A 3 1.87 28.62 -34.48
C ASP A 3 0.84 27.50 -34.25
N GLN A 4 0.10 27.09 -35.29
CA GLN A 4 -0.81 25.93 -35.21
C GLN A 4 -0.06 24.62 -34.91
N ASP A 5 1.11 24.41 -35.51
CA ASP A 5 1.92 23.21 -35.22
C ASP A 5 2.43 23.22 -33.78
N TRP A 6 2.69 24.40 -33.22
CA TRP A 6 3.15 24.59 -31.85
C TRP A 6 2.03 24.32 -30.83
N ASP A 7 0.82 24.79 -31.08
CA ASP A 7 -0.34 24.51 -30.23
C ASP A 7 -0.64 23.01 -30.21
N VAL A 8 -0.64 22.35 -31.37
CA VAL A 8 -0.83 20.90 -31.47
C VAL A 8 0.28 20.15 -30.73
N PHE A 9 1.53 20.61 -30.83
CA PHE A 9 2.64 20.04 -30.07
C PHE A 9 2.43 20.20 -28.55
N TYR A 10 2.08 21.40 -28.09
CA TYR A 10 1.85 21.67 -26.67
C TYR A 10 0.70 20.83 -26.11
N GLU A 11 -0.42 20.71 -26.83
CA GLU A 11 -1.54 19.89 -26.39
C GLU A 11 -1.18 18.39 -26.33
N SER A 12 -0.53 17.89 -27.39
CA SER A 12 -0.23 16.45 -27.52
C SER A 12 0.95 15.98 -26.67
N LYS A 13 1.99 16.81 -26.51
CA LYS A 13 3.24 16.46 -25.84
C LYS A 13 3.43 17.16 -24.49
N GLY A 14 2.85 18.32 -24.27
CA GLY A 14 2.92 19.03 -22.97
C GLY A 14 1.75 18.66 -22.07
N SER A 15 0.60 19.26 -22.34
CA SER A 15 -0.62 19.21 -21.54
C SER A 15 -1.04 17.79 -21.17
N ARG A 16 -1.05 16.87 -22.15
CA ARG A 16 -1.43 15.47 -21.93
C ARG A 16 -0.54 14.75 -20.92
N PHE A 17 0.77 14.96 -20.97
CA PHE A 17 1.71 14.31 -20.05
C PHE A 17 1.66 14.92 -18.65
N PHE A 18 1.42 16.23 -18.52
CA PHE A 18 1.21 16.85 -17.21
C PHE A 18 -0.08 16.34 -16.54
N LYS A 19 -1.16 16.17 -17.30
CA LYS A 19 -2.39 15.55 -16.79
C LYS A 19 -2.15 14.11 -16.34
N LEU A 20 -1.42 13.33 -17.14
CA LEU A 20 -1.05 11.96 -16.82
C LEU A 20 -0.21 11.89 -15.53
N GLU A 21 0.78 12.77 -15.37
CA GLU A 21 1.57 12.87 -14.14
C GLU A 21 0.69 13.18 -12.93
N GLN A 22 -0.21 14.15 -13.05
CA GLN A 22 -1.14 14.53 -11.99
C GLN A 22 -2.08 13.38 -11.61
N GLU A 23 -2.61 12.66 -12.59
CA GLU A 23 -3.49 11.51 -12.38
C GLU A 23 -2.74 10.39 -11.63
N ILE A 24 -1.56 10.00 -12.09
CA ILE A 24 -0.75 8.93 -11.47
C ILE A 24 -0.33 9.30 -10.05
N LEU A 25 0.14 10.53 -9.84
CA LEU A 25 0.52 11.02 -8.50
C LEU A 25 -0.70 11.16 -7.59
N GLY A 26 -1.86 11.56 -8.12
CA GLY A 26 -3.13 11.66 -7.43
C GLY A 26 -3.60 10.29 -6.93
N THR A 27 -3.66 9.30 -7.81
CA THR A 27 -4.03 7.91 -7.47
C THR A 27 -3.10 7.34 -6.39
N HIS A 28 -1.78 7.53 -6.54
CA HIS A 28 -0.83 7.10 -5.51
C HIS A 28 -0.99 7.86 -4.18
N GLY A 29 -1.41 9.12 -4.21
CA GLY A 29 -1.74 9.90 -3.01
C GLY A 29 -2.93 9.33 -2.25
N GLU A 30 -4.00 8.99 -2.97
CA GLU A 30 -5.19 8.34 -2.41
C GLU A 30 -4.87 6.94 -1.86
N ASP A 31 -4.07 6.15 -2.57
CA ASP A 31 -3.62 4.82 -2.11
C ASP A 31 -2.82 4.93 -0.81
N LYS A 32 -1.90 5.90 -0.70
CA LYS A 32 -1.14 6.13 0.53
C LYS A 32 -2.04 6.54 1.69
N LYS A 33 -3.00 7.43 1.46
CA LYS A 33 -3.98 7.83 2.47
C LYS A 33 -4.76 6.62 2.97
N THR A 34 -5.19 5.76 2.04
CA THR A 34 -5.91 4.52 2.34
C THR A 34 -5.06 3.54 3.14
N LEU A 35 -3.80 3.32 2.76
CA LEU A 35 -2.86 2.47 3.51
C LEU A 35 -2.63 3.01 4.93
N PHE A 36 -2.54 4.33 5.08
CA PHE A 36 -2.37 4.97 6.39
C PHE A 36 -3.59 4.77 7.29
N TYR A 37 -4.81 4.96 6.76
CA TYR A 37 -6.04 4.66 7.50
C TYR A 37 -6.11 3.19 7.92
N LYS A 38 -5.71 2.25 7.05
CA LYS A 38 -5.68 0.82 7.38
C LYS A 38 -4.68 0.49 8.51
N ILE A 39 -3.54 1.18 8.57
CA ILE A 39 -2.58 1.04 9.69
C ILE A 39 -3.19 1.57 11.00
N PHE A 40 -3.86 2.73 10.96
CA PHE A 40 -4.53 3.29 12.12
C PHE A 40 -5.69 2.40 12.60
N ASP A 41 -6.54 1.95 11.68
CA ASP A 41 -7.65 1.03 11.97
C ASP A 41 -7.14 -0.27 12.62
N SER A 42 -6.05 -0.85 12.10
CA SER A 42 -5.40 -2.01 12.72
C SER A 42 -4.92 -1.73 14.15
N THR A 43 -4.45 -0.52 14.44
CA THR A 43 -4.04 -0.12 15.79
C THR A 43 -5.24 0.04 16.73
N THR A 44 -6.34 0.64 16.25
CA THR A 44 -7.58 0.75 17.01
C THR A 44 -8.17 -0.63 17.33
N LYS A 45 -8.14 -1.56 16.37
CA LYS A 45 -8.55 -2.95 16.57
C LYS A 45 -7.70 -3.67 17.62
N LEU A 46 -6.39 -3.42 17.66
CA LEU A 46 -5.52 -3.95 18.71
C LEU A 46 -6.00 -3.53 20.11
N ILE A 47 -6.29 -2.23 20.29
CA ILE A 47 -6.77 -1.68 21.56
C ILE A 47 -8.12 -2.30 21.94
N GLN A 48 -9.04 -2.43 20.98
CA GLN A 48 -10.34 -3.07 21.20
C GLN A 48 -10.19 -4.53 21.61
N VAL A 49 -9.33 -5.30 20.95
CA VAL A 49 -9.07 -6.70 21.29
C VAL A 49 -8.55 -6.83 22.72
N ILE A 50 -7.58 -6.00 23.12
CA ILE A 50 -7.06 -6.00 24.48
C ILE A 50 -8.19 -5.70 25.48
N GLY A 51 -9.06 -4.72 25.18
CA GLY A 51 -10.21 -4.39 26.02
C GLY A 51 -11.24 -5.53 26.12
N VAL A 52 -11.54 -6.21 25.01
CA VAL A 52 -12.44 -7.36 24.97
C VAL A 52 -11.85 -8.53 25.74
N VAL A 53 -10.58 -8.89 25.52
CA VAL A 53 -9.91 -9.98 26.24
C VAL A 53 -9.83 -9.67 27.74
N ALA A 54 -9.49 -8.45 28.13
CA ALA A 54 -9.52 -8.05 29.54
C ALA A 54 -10.94 -8.17 30.13
N GLY A 55 -11.96 -7.68 29.43
CA GLY A 55 -13.35 -7.76 29.89
C GLY A 55 -13.88 -9.19 30.01
N PHE A 56 -13.63 -10.03 29.00
CA PHE A 56 -13.98 -11.44 29.01
C PHE A 56 -13.23 -12.22 30.09
N GLY A 57 -11.93 -11.99 30.24
CA GLY A 57 -11.10 -12.63 31.26
C GLY A 57 -11.60 -12.33 32.66
N PHE A 58 -11.88 -11.05 32.98
CA PHE A 58 -12.41 -10.68 34.30
C PHE A 58 -13.82 -11.22 34.56
N THR A 59 -14.68 -11.28 33.55
CA THR A 59 -16.06 -11.76 33.69
C THR A 59 -16.13 -13.29 33.78
N GLY A 60 -15.28 -13.99 33.01
CA GLY A 60 -15.25 -15.45 32.93
C GLY A 60 -14.64 -16.11 34.16
N LEU A 61 -13.67 -15.49 34.82
CA LEU A 61 -12.94 -16.06 35.96
C LEU A 61 -13.83 -16.53 37.12
N GLY A 62 -15.03 -15.96 37.29
CA GLY A 62 -15.99 -16.38 38.31
C GLY A 62 -16.70 -17.71 38.02
N TYR A 63 -16.72 -18.16 36.76
CA TYR A 63 -17.48 -19.33 36.29
C TYR A 63 -16.59 -20.46 35.77
N VAL A 64 -15.26 -20.27 35.80
CA VAL A 64 -14.29 -21.22 35.28
C VAL A 64 -13.95 -22.28 36.32
N GLU A 65 -14.14 -23.54 35.96
CA GLU A 65 -13.76 -24.71 36.76
C GLU A 65 -12.24 -24.93 36.72
N TYR A 66 -11.63 -24.84 35.52
CA TYR A 66 -10.20 -25.08 35.34
C TYR A 66 -9.44 -23.83 34.87
N ARG A 67 -9.10 -22.98 35.85
CA ARG A 67 -8.47 -21.66 35.62
C ARG A 67 -7.17 -21.68 34.79
N PRO A 68 -6.25 -22.64 34.96
CA PRO A 68 -5.01 -22.65 34.16
C PRO A 68 -5.28 -22.81 32.65
N LEU A 69 -6.26 -23.63 32.27
CA LEU A 69 -6.59 -23.89 30.86
C LEU A 69 -7.32 -22.71 30.22
N PHE A 70 -8.15 -22.01 31.00
CA PHE A 70 -8.75 -20.74 30.60
C PHE A 70 -7.68 -19.69 30.28
N ILE A 71 -6.71 -19.50 31.19
CA ILE A 71 -5.61 -18.53 31.01
C ILE A 71 -4.76 -18.89 29.79
N ILE A 72 -4.43 -20.17 29.60
CA ILE A 72 -3.66 -20.63 28.44
C ILE A 72 -4.46 -20.41 27.13
N GLY A 73 -5.76 -20.67 27.16
CA GLY A 73 -6.65 -20.45 26.02
C GLY A 73 -6.73 -18.98 25.61
N GLU A 74 -6.96 -18.09 26.57
CA GLU A 74 -6.95 -16.64 26.35
C GLU A 74 -5.58 -16.15 25.85
N PHE A 75 -4.49 -16.68 26.41
CA PHE A 75 -3.15 -16.35 25.96
C PHE A 75 -2.91 -16.73 24.49
N PHE A 76 -3.31 -17.93 24.07
CA PHE A 76 -3.17 -18.35 22.67
C PHE A 76 -4.01 -17.48 21.71
N LEU A 77 -5.25 -17.13 22.08
CA LEU A 77 -6.07 -16.23 21.28
C LEU A 77 -5.46 -14.83 21.19
N LEU A 78 -4.95 -14.30 22.31
CA LEU A 78 -4.31 -12.99 22.33
C LEU A 78 -3.03 -12.98 21.47
N VAL A 79 -2.21 -14.03 21.55
CA VAL A 79 -1.02 -14.19 20.70
C VAL A 79 -1.40 -14.30 19.22
N ALA A 80 -2.45 -15.06 18.87
CA ALA A 80 -2.93 -15.16 17.48
C ALA A 80 -3.34 -13.80 16.92
N ILE A 81 -4.13 -13.04 17.68
CA ILE A 81 -4.60 -11.72 17.24
C ILE A 81 -3.43 -10.74 17.15
N PHE A 82 -2.51 -10.77 18.12
CA PHE A 82 -1.31 -9.93 18.11
C PHE A 82 -0.43 -10.19 16.88
N ILE A 83 -0.15 -11.47 16.57
CA ILE A 83 0.63 -11.86 15.38
C ILE A 83 -0.09 -11.42 14.10
N GLY A 84 -1.40 -11.66 13.99
CA GLY A 84 -2.19 -11.27 12.82
C GLY A 84 -2.17 -9.76 12.56
N LEU A 85 -2.29 -8.96 13.63
CA LEU A 85 -2.24 -7.50 13.54
C LEU A 85 -0.84 -6.98 13.20
N LEU A 86 0.22 -7.50 13.83
CA LEU A 86 1.59 -7.14 13.49
C LEU A 86 1.93 -7.46 12.04
N TRP A 87 1.49 -8.62 11.55
CA TRP A 87 1.74 -9.01 10.17
C TRP A 87 0.96 -8.15 9.18
N THR A 88 -0.30 -7.85 9.48
CA THR A 88 -1.12 -6.89 8.71
C THR A 88 -0.46 -5.51 8.64
N GLN A 89 0.03 -4.99 9.78
CA GLN A 89 0.79 -3.74 9.82
C GLN A 89 2.09 -3.82 9.00
N LYS A 90 2.80 -4.94 9.05
CA LYS A 90 4.02 -5.16 8.26
C LYS A 90 3.73 -5.11 6.77
N ILE A 91 2.67 -5.78 6.31
CA ILE A 91 2.23 -5.76 4.90
C ILE A 91 1.88 -4.34 4.46
N TYR A 92 1.09 -3.60 5.27
CA TYR A 92 0.74 -2.23 4.92
C TYR A 92 1.96 -1.30 4.89
N ARG A 93 2.88 -1.40 5.85
CA ARG A 93 4.12 -0.61 5.86
C ARG A 93 5.02 -0.95 4.66
N ALA A 94 5.14 -2.23 4.31
CA ALA A 94 5.91 -2.66 3.14
C ALA A 94 5.30 -2.12 1.84
N ASN A 95 3.98 -2.20 1.69
CA ASN A 95 3.27 -1.62 0.55
C ASN A 95 3.39 -0.09 0.50
N LEU A 96 3.37 0.60 1.64
CA LEU A 96 3.56 2.06 1.69
C LEU A 96 4.99 2.46 1.29
N LYS A 97 6.01 1.71 1.74
CA LYS A 97 7.40 1.90 1.31
C LYS A 97 7.59 1.64 -0.18
N ASN A 98 6.97 0.59 -0.71
CA ASN A 98 7.02 0.27 -2.14
C ASN A 98 6.31 1.34 -2.97
N SER A 99 5.12 1.78 -2.56
CA SER A 99 4.41 2.90 -3.19
C SER A 99 5.23 4.20 -3.16
N ASN A 100 5.94 4.49 -2.07
CA ASN A 100 6.87 5.64 -2.03
C ASN A 100 8.01 5.51 -3.05
N LYS A 101 8.60 4.31 -3.20
CA LYS A 101 9.64 4.06 -4.20
C LYS A 101 9.10 4.22 -5.61
N GLU A 102 7.92 3.68 -5.90
CA GLU A 102 7.25 3.84 -7.20
C GLU A 102 6.96 5.31 -7.50
N VAL A 103 6.42 6.08 -6.55
CA VAL A 103 6.18 7.52 -6.71
C VAL A 103 7.48 8.28 -7.00
N ASN A 104 8.56 7.99 -6.28
CA ASN A 104 9.84 8.64 -6.55
C ASN A 104 10.37 8.28 -7.94
N ARG A 105 10.27 7.01 -8.34
CA ARG A 105 10.64 6.56 -9.69
C ARG A 105 9.81 7.28 -10.76
N VAL A 106 8.50 7.42 -10.57
CA VAL A 106 7.62 8.16 -11.49
C VAL A 106 8.05 9.63 -11.56
N LYS A 107 8.26 10.29 -10.43
CA LYS A 107 8.73 11.68 -10.39
C LYS A 107 10.07 11.88 -11.10
N ASP A 108 11.02 10.96 -10.91
CA ASP A 108 12.32 11.04 -11.56
C ASP A 108 12.19 10.93 -13.09
N ILE A 109 11.36 10.00 -13.58
CA ILE A 109 11.08 9.83 -15.02
C ILE A 109 10.43 11.10 -15.61
N PHE A 110 9.40 11.65 -14.95
CA PHE A 110 8.74 12.87 -15.41
C PHE A 110 9.66 14.09 -15.33
N LYS A 111 10.55 14.16 -14.34
CA LYS A 111 11.56 15.23 -14.20
C LYS A 111 12.55 15.22 -15.36
N GLU A 112 13.05 14.05 -15.75
CA GLU A 112 13.94 13.93 -16.90
C GLU A 112 13.25 14.41 -18.18
N ARG A 113 12.05 13.91 -18.45
CA ARG A 113 11.23 14.32 -19.59
C ARG A 113 10.96 15.84 -19.58
N TYR A 114 10.57 16.38 -18.44
CA TYR A 114 10.28 17.81 -18.27
C TYR A 114 11.51 18.66 -18.57
N SER A 115 12.71 18.21 -18.20
CA SER A 115 13.93 18.97 -18.49
C SER A 115 14.17 19.14 -20.00
N VAL A 116 13.83 18.14 -20.81
CA VAL A 116 13.94 18.18 -22.28
C VAL A 116 12.81 19.04 -22.86
N PHE A 117 11.57 18.82 -22.41
CA PHE A 117 10.42 19.62 -22.82
C PHE A 117 10.62 21.11 -22.52
N LYS A 118 11.17 21.44 -21.35
CA LYS A 118 11.44 22.80 -20.93
C LYS A 118 12.45 23.49 -21.86
N LYS A 119 13.51 22.80 -22.31
CA LYS A 119 14.46 23.35 -23.29
C LYS A 119 13.76 23.71 -24.61
N ILE A 120 12.85 22.85 -25.07
CA ILE A 120 12.05 23.08 -26.29
C ILE A 120 11.11 24.27 -26.09
N TYR A 121 10.42 24.31 -24.95
CA TYR A 121 9.48 25.37 -24.59
C TYR A 121 10.16 26.73 -24.42
N ASP A 122 11.28 26.80 -23.69
CA ASP A 122 12.04 28.03 -23.47
C ASP A 122 12.59 28.57 -24.80
N LYS A 123 13.04 27.68 -25.70
CA LYS A 123 13.48 28.06 -27.05
C LYS A 123 12.33 28.61 -27.89
N ALA A 124 11.18 27.92 -27.89
CA ALA A 124 9.99 28.38 -28.58
C ALA A 124 9.52 29.75 -28.07
N LEU A 125 9.54 29.95 -26.75
CA LEU A 125 9.19 31.23 -26.14
C LEU A 125 10.18 32.34 -26.53
N SER A 126 11.47 32.03 -26.64
CA SER A 126 12.49 32.99 -27.11
C SER A 126 12.25 33.39 -28.56
N ASP A 127 12.02 32.41 -29.44
CA ASP A 127 11.80 32.64 -30.87
C ASP A 127 10.53 33.49 -31.10
N ILE A 128 9.46 33.26 -30.34
CA ILE A 128 8.23 34.06 -30.37
C ILE A 128 8.50 35.49 -29.89
N LYS A 129 9.25 35.67 -28.79
CA LYS A 129 9.61 37.01 -28.26
C LYS A 129 10.50 37.81 -29.21
N GLU A 130 11.35 37.12 -29.97
CA GLU A 130 12.20 37.69 -31.00
C GLU A 130 11.43 37.99 -32.31
N GLY A 131 10.14 37.64 -32.40
CA GLY A 131 9.30 37.91 -33.56
C GLY A 131 9.60 37.02 -34.77
N LYS A 132 10.19 35.83 -34.56
CA LYS A 132 10.48 34.90 -35.66
C LYS A 132 9.18 34.31 -36.21
N GLU A 133 9.03 34.29 -37.52
CA GLU A 133 7.88 33.69 -38.22
C GLU A 133 7.80 32.16 -38.07
N LYS A 134 8.90 31.50 -37.72
CA LYS A 134 8.96 30.05 -37.51
C LYS A 134 9.81 29.72 -36.30
N ILE A 135 9.27 28.85 -35.45
CA ILE A 135 10.00 28.29 -34.31
C ILE A 135 10.98 27.23 -34.80
N GLU A 136 12.26 27.37 -34.48
CA GLU A 136 13.32 26.44 -34.90
C GLU A 136 13.68 25.47 -33.77
N ILE A 137 12.99 24.34 -33.71
CA ILE A 137 13.33 23.26 -32.77
C ILE A 137 14.31 22.31 -33.45
N SER A 138 15.45 22.06 -32.81
CA SER A 138 16.42 21.10 -33.32
C SER A 138 15.83 19.69 -33.31
N ALA A 139 16.01 18.95 -34.41
CA ALA A 139 15.56 17.56 -34.51
C ALA A 139 16.14 16.66 -33.39
N SER A 140 17.35 16.96 -32.89
CA SER A 140 17.97 16.27 -31.76
C SER A 140 17.13 16.36 -30.48
N LEU A 141 16.68 17.54 -30.08
CA LEU A 141 15.81 17.74 -28.91
C LEU A 141 14.47 17.04 -29.06
N MET A 142 13.90 17.04 -30.28
CA MET A 142 12.64 16.36 -30.55
C MET A 142 12.78 14.83 -30.43
N ASN A 143 13.88 14.28 -30.95
CA ASN A 143 14.21 12.86 -30.81
C ASN A 143 14.46 12.48 -29.34
N GLU A 144 15.17 13.32 -28.60
CA GLU A 144 15.42 13.12 -27.16
C GLU A 144 14.09 13.11 -26.38
N LEU A 145 13.15 14.00 -26.71
CA LEU A 145 11.82 14.00 -26.09
C LEU A 145 11.03 12.72 -26.43
N MET A 146 11.09 12.25 -27.68
CA MET A 146 10.44 11.00 -28.10
C MET A 146 11.04 9.77 -27.41
N GLU A 147 12.36 9.73 -27.25
CA GLU A 147 13.04 8.67 -26.52
C GLU A 147 12.53 8.63 -25.07
N LYS A 148 12.45 9.80 -24.40
CA LYS A 148 11.90 9.89 -23.04
C LYS A 148 10.42 9.52 -22.96
N ASP A 149 9.61 9.81 -23.98
CA ASP A 149 8.21 9.38 -24.06
C ASP A 149 8.10 7.83 -24.13
N ASN A 150 8.96 7.18 -24.93
CA ASN A 150 8.99 5.71 -25.06
C ASN A 150 9.46 5.04 -23.77
N ASP A 151 10.51 5.58 -23.15
CA ASP A 151 11.07 5.11 -21.88
C ASP A 151 10.02 5.13 -20.75
N LEU A 152 9.14 6.15 -20.78
CA LEU A 152 8.04 6.32 -19.85
C LEU A 152 7.00 5.20 -20.06
N MET A 153 6.60 4.92 -21.30
CA MET A 153 5.65 3.84 -21.62
C MET A 153 6.17 2.45 -21.23
N GLU A 154 7.43 2.14 -21.50
CA GLU A 154 8.01 0.83 -21.19
C GLU A 154 8.07 0.58 -19.67
N LYS A 155 8.44 1.61 -18.90
CA LYS A 155 8.52 1.52 -17.43
C LYS A 155 7.15 1.37 -16.75
N PHE A 156 6.05 1.79 -17.40
CA PHE A 156 4.70 1.54 -16.90
C PHE A 156 4.21 0.11 -17.20
N ILE A 157 4.71 -0.52 -18.27
CA ILE A 157 4.33 -1.88 -18.68
C ILE A 157 5.05 -2.93 -17.82
N SER A 158 6.28 -2.67 -17.37
CA SER A 158 7.05 -3.60 -16.55
C SER A 158 6.59 -3.62 -15.08
N LYS A 159 5.41 -4.20 -14.80
CA LYS A 159 5.00 -4.53 -13.43
C LYS A 159 5.78 -5.77 -12.96
N GLU A 160 6.80 -5.58 -12.13
CA GLU A 160 7.53 -6.68 -11.51
C GLU A 160 6.58 -7.54 -10.66
N LYS A 161 6.59 -8.85 -10.90
CA LYS A 161 5.90 -9.85 -10.08
C LYS A 161 6.53 -9.85 -8.68
N LYS A 162 5.74 -9.44 -7.68
CA LYS A 162 6.14 -9.52 -6.27
C LYS A 162 6.35 -10.99 -5.88
N LYS A 163 7.49 -11.29 -5.25
CA LYS A 163 7.78 -12.58 -4.62
C LYS A 163 6.76 -12.86 -3.52
N GLU A 164 6.27 -14.08 -3.49
CA GLU A 164 5.36 -14.61 -2.47
C GLU A 164 6.05 -14.54 -1.11
N GLU A 165 5.54 -13.67 -0.22
CA GLU A 165 5.96 -13.66 1.18
C GLU A 165 5.25 -14.77 1.95
N TRP A 166 5.97 -15.33 2.92
CA TRP A 166 5.54 -16.41 3.80
C TRP A 166 4.15 -16.15 4.41
N ASP A 167 3.26 -17.13 4.33
CA ASP A 167 1.87 -17.04 4.78
C ASP A 167 1.69 -17.66 6.20
N PRO A 168 1.54 -16.86 7.26
CA PRO A 168 1.27 -17.29 8.62
C PRO A 168 -0.20 -17.66 8.84
N LEU A 169 -1.07 -17.69 7.82
CA LEU A 169 -2.46 -18.14 7.98
C LEU A 169 -2.53 -19.49 8.69
N PHE A 170 -1.63 -20.42 8.37
CA PHE A 170 -1.57 -21.71 9.04
C PHE A 170 -1.31 -21.58 10.55
N ILE A 171 -0.32 -20.77 10.95
CA ILE A 171 0.03 -20.55 12.36
C ILE A 171 -1.13 -19.87 13.10
N LEU A 172 -1.78 -18.89 12.46
CA LEU A 172 -2.94 -18.19 13.03
C LEU A 172 -4.11 -19.14 13.26
N ILE A 173 -4.41 -20.02 12.31
CA ILE A 173 -5.48 -21.04 12.44
C ILE A 173 -5.18 -21.97 13.62
N VAL A 174 -3.95 -22.47 13.73
CA VAL A 174 -3.56 -23.38 14.82
C VAL A 174 -3.72 -22.71 16.18
N LEU A 175 -3.22 -21.48 16.34
CA LEU A 175 -3.34 -20.74 17.60
C LEU A 175 -4.80 -20.42 17.95
N PHE A 176 -5.62 -20.09 16.96
CA PHE A 176 -7.04 -19.77 17.17
C PHE A 176 -7.83 -21.00 17.62
N VAL A 177 -7.64 -22.15 16.94
CA VAL A 177 -8.29 -23.41 17.29
C VAL A 177 -7.84 -23.90 18.67
N ALA A 178 -6.54 -23.88 18.96
CA ALA A 178 -6.01 -24.28 20.25
C ALA A 178 -6.52 -23.38 21.40
N GLY A 179 -6.53 -22.06 21.19
CA GLY A 179 -7.04 -21.10 22.16
C GLY A 179 -8.54 -21.28 22.43
N ALA A 180 -9.35 -21.41 21.39
CA ALA A 180 -10.79 -21.63 21.51
C ALA A 180 -11.12 -22.95 22.24
N LEU A 181 -10.42 -24.03 21.91
CA LEU A 181 -10.57 -25.32 22.60
C LEU A 181 -10.19 -25.21 24.08
N GLY A 182 -9.08 -24.53 24.41
CA GLY A 182 -8.65 -24.31 25.79
C GLY A 182 -9.69 -23.55 26.61
N ILE A 183 -10.29 -22.50 26.04
CA ILE A 183 -11.37 -21.76 26.70
C ILE A 183 -12.59 -22.65 26.89
N LEU A 184 -13.09 -23.31 25.84
CA LEU A 184 -14.31 -24.13 25.95
C LEU A 184 -14.16 -25.27 26.96
N THR A 185 -13.02 -25.95 26.97
CA THR A 185 -12.75 -27.06 27.89
C THR A 185 -12.54 -26.60 29.32
N SER A 186 -12.21 -25.33 29.56
CA SER A 186 -12.01 -24.79 30.92
C SER A 186 -13.29 -24.62 31.74
N PHE A 187 -14.45 -24.59 31.08
CA PHE A 187 -15.78 -24.54 31.72
C PHE A 187 -16.38 -25.91 31.97
N VAL A 188 -15.76 -26.98 31.46
CA VAL A 188 -16.24 -28.35 31.65
C VAL A 188 -15.76 -28.87 33.00
N ASN A 189 -16.70 -29.29 33.84
CA ASN A 189 -16.37 -30.00 35.08
C ASN A 189 -15.96 -31.44 34.74
N PHE A 190 -14.64 -31.70 34.71
CA PHE A 190 -14.08 -32.98 34.29
C PHE A 190 -14.53 -34.16 35.16
N GLU A 191 -14.86 -33.96 36.43
CA GLU A 191 -15.37 -35.03 37.31
C GLU A 191 -16.75 -35.53 36.89
N VAL A 192 -17.62 -34.64 36.39
CA VAL A 192 -18.96 -34.99 35.89
C VAL A 192 -18.86 -35.64 34.50
N PHE A 193 -17.95 -35.15 33.66
CA PHE A 193 -17.76 -35.68 32.31
C PHE A 193 -17.18 -37.10 32.30
N VAL A 194 -16.20 -37.39 33.18
CA VAL A 194 -15.61 -38.73 33.31
C VAL A 194 -16.60 -39.73 33.91
N LYS A 195 -17.46 -39.31 34.86
CA LYS A 195 -18.53 -40.14 35.43
C LYS A 195 -19.72 -40.40 34.48
N ALA A 196 -19.83 -39.66 33.38
CA ALA A 196 -20.89 -39.87 32.38
C ALA A 196 -20.45 -40.81 31.25
N ILE A 197 -19.15 -41.05 31.11
CA ILE A 197 -18.55 -41.90 30.06
C ILE A 197 -18.19 -43.30 30.60
N TYR A 198 -18.01 -43.44 31.91
CA TYR A 198 -17.85 -44.72 32.63
C TYR A 198 -19.10 -45.04 33.45
#